data_AF-O34730-F1
#
_entry.id   AF-O34730-F1
#
_cell.length_a   1.000
_cell.length_b   1.000
_cell.length_c   1.000
_cell.angle_alpha   90.00
_cell.angle_beta   90.00
_cell.angle_gamma   90.00
#
_symmetry.space_group_name_H-M   'P 1'
#
loop_
_entity.id
_entity.type
_entity.pdbx_description
1 polymer ?
#
loop_
_entity_poly.entity_id
_entity_poly.type
_entity_poly.pdbx_seq_one_letter_code
_entity_poly.pdbx_strand_id
1 'polypeptide(L)'
;MTINLKVKQEKRKGLSINDIQDGYFILRNDDVWIVKMDVTNRNKIHLIDLETFHVKTVSTKNDLKSLFEDWSRIKILSPKQVNLNIGFQWKE
;
A
#
# COMPACT_ATOMS: atom_id res chain seq x y z
N MET A 1 -3.29 8.26 17.08
CA MET A 1 -4.03 8.26 15.79
C MET A 1 -4.14 6.81 15.38
N THR A 2 -5.33 6.33 15.06
CA THR A 2 -5.53 4.93 14.69
C THR A 2 -5.99 4.88 13.24
N ILE A 3 -5.21 4.27 12.37
CA ILE A 3 -5.56 4.08 10.96
C ILE A 3 -5.97 2.63 10.80
N ASN A 4 -7.26 2.41 10.50
CA ASN A 4 -7.81 1.08 10.27
C ASN A 4 -8.20 0.94 8.80
N LEU A 5 -7.55 0.00 8.10
CA LEU A 5 -7.91 -0.36 6.74
C LEU A 5 -8.89 -1.55 6.77
N LYS A 6 -10.15 -1.32 6.39
CA LYS A 6 -11.13 -2.42 6.22
C LYS A 6 -11.22 -2.82 4.75
N VAL A 7 -10.98 -4.09 4.44
CA VAL A 7 -11.15 -4.64 3.09
C VAL A 7 -12.64 -4.86 2.82
N LYS A 8 -13.22 -4.20 1.82
CA LYS A 8 -14.65 -4.29 1.46
C LYS A 8 -14.98 -5.57 0.70
N GLN A 9 -14.16 -5.91 -0.29
CA GLN A 9 -14.34 -7.08 -1.16
C GLN A 9 -13.00 -7.50 -1.76
N GLU A 10 -12.58 -8.74 -1.48
CA GLU A 10 -11.52 -9.37 -2.26
C GLU A 10 -12.09 -9.76 -3.63
N LYS A 11 -11.56 -9.18 -4.72
CA LYS A 11 -11.78 -9.75 -6.04
C LYS A 11 -11.18 -11.17 -6.05
N ARG A 12 -11.85 -12.11 -6.73
CA ARG A 12 -11.41 -13.53 -6.85
C ARG A 12 -9.96 -13.72 -7.31
N LYS A 13 -9.39 -12.75 -8.05
CA LYS A 13 -7.98 -12.71 -8.40
C LYS A 13 -7.33 -11.51 -7.68
N GLY A 14 -6.33 -11.81 -6.85
CA GLY A 14 -5.44 -10.79 -6.30
C GLY A 14 -4.75 -10.03 -7.43
N LEU A 15 -4.58 -8.72 -7.25
CA LEU A 15 -3.84 -7.87 -8.17
C LEU A 15 -2.36 -8.25 -8.15
N SER A 16 -1.70 -8.19 -9.31
CA SER A 16 -0.26 -8.42 -9.41
C SER A 16 0.52 -7.10 -9.25
N ILE A 17 1.83 -7.20 -9.00
CA ILE A 17 2.72 -6.03 -8.95
C ILE A 17 2.67 -5.19 -10.24
N ASN A 18 2.39 -5.82 -11.38
CA ASN A 18 2.27 -5.13 -12.65
C ASN A 18 1.00 -4.26 -12.70
N ASP A 19 -0.03 -4.61 -11.94
CA ASP A 19 -1.30 -3.88 -11.85
C ASP A 19 -1.27 -2.73 -10.83
N ILE A 20 -0.18 -2.58 -10.05
CA ILE A 20 -0.03 -1.48 -9.09
C ILE A 20 -0.07 -0.12 -9.80
N GLN A 21 -0.85 0.79 -9.22
CA GLN A 21 -1.02 2.18 -9.64
C GLN A 21 -0.97 3.13 -8.42
N ASP A 22 -0.97 4.44 -8.71
CA ASP A 22 -1.06 5.47 -7.68
C ASP A 22 -2.33 5.30 -6.82
N GLY A 23 -2.18 5.44 -5.51
CA GLY A 23 -3.24 5.28 -4.52
C GLY A 23 -3.58 3.84 -4.14
N TYR A 24 -2.93 2.83 -4.72
CA TYR A 24 -3.14 1.43 -4.33
C TYR A 24 -2.57 1.16 -2.94
N PHE A 25 -2.97 0.03 -2.35
CA PHE A 25 -2.52 -0.42 -1.04
C PHE A 25 -1.78 -1.74 -1.19
N ILE A 26 -0.65 -1.86 -0.49
CA ILE A 26 0.09 -3.11 -0.31
C ILE A 26 -0.13 -3.54 1.14
N LEU A 27 -0.62 -4.76 1.34
CA LEU A 27 -0.79 -5.36 2.64
C LEU A 27 0.15 -6.54 2.80
N ARG A 28 0.81 -6.62 3.95
CA ARG A 28 1.58 -7.79 4.37
C ARG A 28 1.26 -8.07 5.83
N ASN A 29 0.54 -9.16 6.11
CA ASN A 29 0.00 -9.41 7.44
C ASN A 29 -0.84 -8.20 7.91
N ASP A 30 -0.42 -7.51 8.98
CA ASP A 30 -1.05 -6.31 9.53
C ASP A 30 -0.43 -5.00 9.00
N ASP A 31 0.71 -5.07 8.32
CA ASP A 31 1.39 -3.90 7.76
C ASP A 31 0.65 -3.43 6.50
N VAL A 32 0.44 -2.11 6.39
CA VAL A 32 -0.23 -1.50 5.24
C VAL A 32 0.59 -0.33 4.72
N TRP A 33 0.89 -0.36 3.42
CA TRP A 33 1.51 0.76 2.71
C TRP A 33 0.56 1.34 1.66
N ILE A 34 0.51 2.67 1.57
CA ILE A 34 -0.05 3.37 0.41
C ILE A 34 1.03 3.48 -0.65
N VAL A 35 0.69 3.10 -1.87
CA VAL A 35 1.50 3.34 -3.06
C VAL A 35 1.24 4.75 -3.57
N LYS A 36 2.30 5.55 -3.67
CA LYS A 36 2.30 6.82 -4.37
C LYS A 36 3.32 6.78 -5.51
N MET A 37 2.87 6.97 -6.74
CA MET A 37 3.74 7.14 -7.89
C MET A 37 4.30 8.56 -7.92
N ASP A 38 5.60 8.69 -8.18
CA ASP A 38 6.26 9.98 -8.35
C ASP A 38 5.72 10.67 -9.62
N VAL A 39 5.41 11.97 -9.49
CA VAL A 39 4.81 12.78 -10.57
C VAL A 39 5.81 13.10 -11.67
N THR A 40 7.09 13.22 -11.34
CA THR A 40 8.18 13.58 -12.24
C THR A 40 8.83 12.36 -12.90
N ASN A 41 8.84 11.23 -12.20
CA ASN A 41 9.38 9.97 -12.72
C ASN A 41 8.44 8.80 -12.38
N ARG A 42 7.56 8.43 -13.31
CA ARG A 42 6.53 7.39 -13.11
C ARG A 42 7.06 5.99 -12.82
N ASN A 43 8.36 5.74 -12.96
CA ASN A 43 8.96 4.46 -12.54
C ASN A 43 9.21 4.43 -11.03
N LYS A 44 9.40 5.60 -10.41
CA LYS A 44 9.70 5.75 -9.00
C LYS A 44 8.41 5.63 -8.18
N ILE A 45 8.45 4.77 -7.17
CA ILE A 45 7.32 4.41 -6.34
C ILE A 45 7.68 4.73 -4.89
N HIS A 46 6.83 5.50 -4.23
CA HIS A 46 6.89 5.76 -2.81
C HIS A 46 5.87 4.86 -2.11
N LEU A 47 6.31 4.18 -1.05
CA LEU A 47 5.49 3.41 -0.14
C LEU A 47 5.40 4.18 1.16
N ILE A 48 4.19 4.59 1.51
CA ILE A 48 3.91 5.31 2.75
C ILE A 48 3.33 4.30 3.73
N ASP A 49 4.10 3.99 4.76
CA ASP A 49 3.66 3.13 5.85
C ASP A 49 2.53 3.81 6.64
N LEU A 50 1.38 3.15 6.79
CA LEU A 50 0.23 3.76 7.46
C LEU A 50 0.31 3.77 8.98
N GLU A 51 1.16 2.95 9.58
CA GLU A 51 1.35 2.96 11.03
C GLU A 51 2.33 4.07 11.43
N THR A 52 3.44 4.18 10.68
CA THR A 52 4.57 5.05 11.05
C THR A 52 4.67 6.31 10.21
N PHE A 53 3.94 6.41 9.10
CA PHE A 53 4.09 7.45 8.06
C PHE A 53 5.48 7.52 7.43
N HIS A 54 6.33 6.51 7.65
CA HIS A 54 7.64 6.45 7.02
C HIS A 54 7.48 6.21 5.52
N VAL A 55 8.23 6.97 4.73
CA VAL A 55 8.20 6.89 3.27
C VAL A 55 9.41 6.14 2.77
N LYS A 56 9.20 4.97 2.19
CA LYS A 56 10.24 4.21 1.50
C LYS A 56 10.11 4.42 0.00
N THR A 57 11.21 4.67 -0.68
CA THR A 57 11.19 4.92 -2.12
C THR A 57 11.94 3.83 -2.88
N VAL A 58 11.37 3.35 -3.97
CA VAL A 58 11.96 2.37 -4.88
C VAL A 58 11.92 2.90 -6.32
N SER A 59 12.94 2.57 -7.11
CA SER A 59 13.12 3.16 -8.44
C SER A 59 12.34 2.43 -9.53
N THR A 60 11.99 1.16 -9.30
CA THR A 60 11.28 0.32 -10.25
C THR A 60 10.30 -0.64 -9.55
N LYS A 61 9.38 -1.23 -10.33
CA LYS A 61 8.56 -2.35 -9.86
C LYS A 61 9.39 -3.60 -9.51
N ASN A 62 10.55 -3.80 -10.15
CA ASN A 62 11.44 -4.90 -9.77
C ASN A 62 12.08 -4.68 -8.40
N ASP A 63 12.49 -3.44 -8.09
CA ASP A 63 12.99 -3.09 -6.76
C ASP A 63 11.91 -3.26 -5.70
N LEU A 64 10.66 -2.89 -6.02
CA LEU A 64 9.51 -3.18 -5.19
C LEU A 64 9.34 -4.68 -4.94
N LYS A 65 9.57 -5.50 -5.98
CA LYS A 65 9.50 -6.96 -5.85
C LYS A 65 10.57 -7.48 -4.91
N SER A 66 11.80 -7.02 -5.05
CA SER A 66 12.93 -7.38 -4.18
C SER A 66 12.76 -6.89 -2.73
N LEU A 67 11.98 -5.82 -2.51
CA LEU A 67 11.70 -5.27 -1.20
C LEU A 67 10.95 -6.25 -0.28
N PHE A 68 10.03 -7.01 -0.88
CA PHE A 68 9.20 -7.98 -0.18
C PHE A 68 9.69 -9.37 -0.58
N GLU A 69 10.57 -9.96 0.23
CA GLU A 69 11.20 -11.27 -0.01
C GLU A 69 10.20 -12.38 -0.35
N ASP A 70 8.99 -12.32 0.24
CA ASP A 70 7.92 -13.30 0.03
C ASP A 70 6.63 -12.63 -0.45
N TRP A 71 6.40 -12.69 -1.76
CA TRP A 71 5.18 -12.17 -2.40
C TRP A 71 3.93 -13.01 -2.17
N SER A 72 4.05 -14.25 -1.68
CA SER A 72 2.87 -15.09 -1.43
C SER A 72 2.00 -14.55 -0.29
N ARG A 73 2.59 -13.72 0.58
CA ARG A 73 1.90 -13.05 1.70
C ARG A 73 1.46 -11.62 1.38
N ILE A 74 1.78 -11.13 0.19
CA ILE A 74 1.46 -9.77 -0.22
C ILE A 74 0.08 -9.76 -0.86
N LYS A 75 -0.80 -8.87 -0.38
CA LYS A 75 -2.06 -8.54 -1.05
C LYS A 75 -1.98 -7.12 -1.58
N ILE A 76 -2.30 -6.97 -2.86
CA ILE A 76 -2.45 -5.66 -3.48
C ILE A 76 -3.94 -5.35 -3.59
N LEU A 77 -4.35 -4.21 -3.05
CA LEU A 77 -5.74 -3.76 -3.05
C LEU A 77 -5.86 -2.41 -3.75
N SER A 78 -6.81 -2.30 -4.66
CA SER A 78 -7.19 -1.01 -5.24
C SER A 78 -7.96 -0.14 -4.23
N PRO A 79 -8.01 1.19 -4.40
CA PRO A 79 -8.79 2.09 -3.54
C PRO A 79 -10.26 1.67 -3.40
N LYS A 80 -10.83 1.08 -4.46
CA LYS A 80 -12.23 0.62 -4.45
C LYS A 80 -12.47 -0.60 -3.54
N GLN A 81 -11.42 -1.33 -3.18
CA GLN A 81 -11.50 -2.53 -2.35
C GLN A 81 -11.29 -2.25 -0.86
N VAL A 82 -10.97 -1.01 -0.49
CA VAL A 82 -10.66 -0.65 0.89
C VAL A 82 -11.57 0.46 1.40
N ASN A 83 -11.78 0.47 2.71
CA ASN A 83 -12.30 1.62 3.44
C ASN A 83 -11.21 2.03 4.45
N LEU A 84 -10.55 3.15 4.18
CA LEU A 84 -9.58 3.72 5.09
C LEU A 84 -10.33 4.57 6.12
N ASN A 85 -10.36 4.14 7.38
CA ASN A 85 -10.90 4.93 8.48
C ASN A 85 -9.73 5.49 9.30
N ILE A 86 -9.66 6.80 9.38
CA ILE A 86 -8.65 7.50 10.17
C ILE A 86 -9.35 8.03 11.43
N GLY A 87 -9.08 7.39 12.57
CA GLY A 87 -9.56 7.79 13.87
C GLY A 87 -8.56 8.72 14.57
N PHE A 88 -9.03 9.89 14.97
CA PHE A 88 -8.29 10.82 15.83
C PHE A 88 -8.89 10.76 17.23
N GLN A 89 -8.06 10.48 18.25
CA GLN A 89 -8.40 10.80 19.63
C GLN A 89 -7.72 12.13 19.95
N TRP A 90 -8.53 13.16 20.21
CA TRP A 90 -8.05 14.38 20.83
C TRP A 90 -7.67 14.04 22.27
N LYS A 91 -6.43 14.31 22.66
CA LYS A 91 -6.06 14.37 24.09
C LYS A 91 -6.32 15.80 24.53
N GLU A 92 -7.13 15.95 25.58
CA GLU A 92 -7.24 17.21 26.35
C GLU A 92 -5.92 17.55 27.03
#